data_AF-A0A0M2UBJ9-F1
#
_entry.id   AF-A0A0M2UBJ9-F1
#
_cell.length_a   1.000
_cell.length_b   1.000
_cell.length_c   1.000
_cell.angle_alpha   90.00
_cell.angle_beta   90.00
_cell.angle_gamma   90.00
#
_symmetry.space_group_name_H-M   'P 1'
#
loop_
_entity.id
_entity.type
_entity.pdbx_description
1 polymer ?
#
loop_
_entity_poly.entity_id
_entity_poly.type
_entity_poly.pdbx_seq_one_letter_code
_entity_poly.pdbx_strand_id
1 'polypeptide(L)' 'MSREKIGTSINRNLITHVRVLSRRTGQPLNEIIEEALEQYLARTGFHQGNGLVRATKGVIPANPDLVKAILEEEPFLEI' A
#
# COMPACT_ATOMS: atom_id res chain seq x y z
N MET A 1 4.59 15.69 -7.55
CA MET A 1 4.29 15.35 -6.14
C MET A 1 4.94 16.40 -5.24
N SER A 2 4.25 16.83 -4.18
CA SER A 2 4.83 17.74 -3.18
C SER A 2 5.79 16.99 -2.27
N ARG A 3 6.95 17.58 -1.96
CA ARG A 3 7.90 17.04 -0.99
C ARG A 3 7.65 17.68 0.38
N GLU A 4 7.59 16.85 1.42
CA GLU A 4 7.49 17.31 2.81
C GLU A 4 8.86 17.21 3.49
N LYS A 5 9.26 18.25 4.23
CA LYS A 5 10.51 18.23 5.00
C LYS A 5 10.28 17.53 6.34
N ILE A 6 10.99 16.43 6.56
CA ILE A 6 10.95 15.69 7.82
C ILE A 6 12.22 15.99 8.62
N GLY A 7 12.07 16.59 9.79
CA GLY A 7 13.15 16.71 10.77
C GLY A 7 13.18 15.45 11.64
N THR A 8 14.14 14.55 11.40
CA THR A 8 14.28 13.32 12.18
C THR A 8 15.72 13.06 12.60
N SER A 9 15.88 12.34 13.71
CA SER A 9 17.18 11.90 14.20
C SER A 9 17.51 10.52 13.63
N ILE A 10 18.68 10.39 13.00
CA ILE A 10 19.17 9.13 12.41
C ILE A 10 20.50 8.77 13.06
N ASN A 11 20.77 7.47 13.22
CA ASN A 11 22.06 6.98 13.69
C ASN A 11 23.22 7.61 12.89
N ARG A 12 24.22 8.15 13.61
CA ARG A 12 25.36 8.88 13.02
C ARG A 12 26.19 8.03 12.07
N ASN A 13 26.41 6.76 12.37
CA ASN A 13 27.22 5.89 11.53
C ASN A 13 26.46 5.54 10.24
N LEU A 14 25.16 5.26 10.37
CA LEU A 14 24.29 4.98 9.23
C LEU A 14 24.26 6.16 8.24
N ILE A 15 23.99 7.37 8.71
CA ILE A 15 23.94 8.55 7.82
C ILE A 15 25.31 8.84 7.19
N THR A 16 26.41 8.53 7.89
CA THR A 16 27.76 8.70 7.36
C THR A 16 28.02 7.73 6.20
N HIS A 17 27.65 6.45 6.35
CA HIS A 17 27.79 5.48 5.27
C HIS A 17 26.93 5.83 4.05
N VAL A 18 25.68 6.26 4.28
CA VAL A 18 24.79 6.66 3.18
C VAL A 18 25.32 7.91 2.45
N ARG A 19 25.92 8.87 3.16
CA ARG A 19 26.58 10.02 2.53
C ARG A 19 27.76 9.61 1.65
N VAL A 20 28.55 8.64 2.09
CA VAL A 20 29.65 8.09 1.28
C VAL A 20 29.09 7.40 0.04
N LEU A 21 28.01 6.62 0.18
CA LEU A 21 27.33 5.97 -0.94
C LEU A 21 26.83 7.00 -1.97
N SER A 22 26.10 8.02 -1.50
CA SER A 22 25.59 9.13 -2.33
C SER A 22 26.69 9.79 -3.17
N ARG A 23 27.86 10.04 -2.58
CA ARG A 23 29.00 10.61 -3.31
C ARG A 23 29.60 9.66 -4.34
N ARG A 24 29.60 8.35 -4.07
CA ARG A 24 30.14 7.34 -4.97
C ARG A 24 29.23 7.08 -6.17
N THR A 25 27.92 7.08 -5.95
CA THR A 25 26.93 6.81 -7.00
C THR A 25 26.51 8.07 -7.75
N GLY A 26 26.81 9.26 -7.22
CA GLY A 26 26.31 10.53 -7.76
C GLY A 26 24.81 10.74 -7.47
N GLN A 27 24.18 9.84 -6.71
CA GLN A 27 22.76 9.91 -6.39
C GLN A 27 22.54 10.82 -5.17
N PRO A 28 21.57 11.75 -5.22
CA PRO A 28 21.20 12.59 -4.09
C PRO A 28 20.81 11.77 -2.84
N LEU A 29 21.23 12.26 -1.66
CA LEU A 29 20.96 11.61 -0.38
C LEU A 29 19.45 11.40 -0.12
N ASN A 30 18.61 12.35 -0.53
CA ASN A 30 17.17 12.25 -0.37
C ASN A 30 16.59 11.10 -1.20
N GLU A 31 17.06 10.89 -2.43
CA GLU A 31 16.58 9.80 -3.29
C GLU A 31 16.91 8.43 -2.69
N ILE A 32 18.11 8.28 -2.13
CA ILE A 32 18.50 7.03 -1.45
C ILE A 32 17.62 6.78 -0.22
N ILE A 33 17.28 7.82 0.53
CA ILE A 33 16.40 7.71 1.70
C ILE A 33 14.96 7.39 1.28
N GLU A 34 14.45 8.07 0.25
CA GLU A 34 13.12 7.84 -0.33
C GLU A 34 13.00 6.39 -0.82
N GLU A 35 13.98 5.90 -1.58
CA GLU A 35 14.02 4.52 -2.08
C GLU A 35 14.04 3.50 -0.92
N ALA A 36 14.83 3.73 0.12
CA ALA A 36 14.87 2.86 1.28
C ALA A 36 13.53 2.81 2.03
N LEU A 37 12.83 3.94 2.13
CA LEU A 37 11.50 4.02 2.73
C LEU A 37 10.47 3.29 1.89
N GLU A 38 10.46 3.49 0.56
CA GLU A 38 9.58 2.76 -0.36
C GLU A 38 9.76 1.26 -0.26
N GLN A 39 11.02 0.78 -0.24
CA GLN A 39 11.32 -0.63 -0.06
C GLN A 39 10.84 -1.16 1.31
N TYR A 40 10.97 -0.38 2.38
CA TYR A 40 10.48 -0.76 3.70
C TYR A 40 8.95 -0.87 3.73
N LEU A 41 8.24 0.09 3.15
CA LEU A 41 6.78 0.07 3.03
C LEU A 41 6.31 -1.12 2.17
N ALA A 42 7.04 -1.43 1.10
CA ALA A 42 6.75 -2.59 0.27
C ALA A 42 6.91 -3.91 1.03
N ARG A 43 8.02 -4.07 1.76
CA ARG A 43 8.29 -5.27 2.58
C ARG A 43 7.28 -5.46 3.71
N THR A 44 6.77 -4.38 4.28
CA THR A 44 5.76 -4.42 5.35
C THR A 44 4.34 -4.65 4.81
N GLY A 45 4.16 -4.67 3.48
CA GLY A 45 2.84 -4.76 2.86
C GLY A 45 1.99 -3.49 3.09
N PHE A 46 2.61 -2.38 3.54
CA PHE A 46 1.96 -1.08 3.70
C PHE A 46 1.72 -0.37 2.35
N HIS A 47 1.67 -1.13 1.25
CA HIS A 47 1.15 -0.58 0.01
C HIS A 47 -0.27 -0.07 0.25
N GLN A 48 -0.57 1.12 -0.27
CA GLN A 48 -1.90 1.74 -0.25
C GLN A 48 -2.93 0.84 -0.95
N GLY A 49 -3.38 -0.17 -0.21
CA GLY A 49 -4.20 -1.29 -0.69
C GLY A 49 -5.00 -1.96 0.42
N ASN A 50 -5.03 -1.37 1.64
CA ASN A 50 -6.00 -1.73 2.69
C ASN A 50 -7.46 -1.36 2.34
N GLY A 51 -7.78 -1.25 1.04
CA GLY A 51 -9.13 -1.18 0.51
C GLY A 51 -9.69 -2.55 0.10
N LEU A 52 -8.87 -3.59 -0.13
CA LEU A 52 -9.41 -4.88 -0.60
C LEU A 52 -10.09 -5.66 0.52
N VAL A 53 -9.47 -5.72 1.71
CA VAL A 53 -10.08 -6.35 2.90
C VAL A 53 -11.27 -5.53 3.43
N ARG A 54 -11.28 -4.21 3.21
CA ARG A 54 -12.41 -3.34 3.55
C ARG A 54 -13.58 -3.50 2.54
N ALA A 55 -13.28 -3.82 1.28
CA ALA A 55 -14.28 -4.10 0.24
C ALA A 55 -14.93 -5.48 0.38
N THR A 56 -14.24 -6.47 0.98
CA THR A 56 -14.76 -7.83 1.13
C THR A 56 -15.40 -8.12 2.50
N LYS A 57 -15.60 -7.12 3.36
CA LYS A 57 -16.33 -7.30 4.62
C LYS A 57 -17.83 -7.42 4.33
N GLY A 58 -18.29 -8.65 4.08
CA GLY A 58 -19.70 -8.97 3.80
C GLY A 58 -20.01 -9.41 2.37
N VAL A 59 -19.00 -9.57 1.51
CA VAL A 59 -19.20 -10.03 0.12
C VAL A 59 -18.70 -11.46 -0.03
N ILE A 60 -19.63 -12.40 -0.22
CA ILE A 60 -19.31 -13.75 -0.69
C ILE A 60 -19.32 -13.68 -2.22
N PRO A 61 -18.22 -13.97 -2.92
CA PRO A 61 -18.23 -14.06 -4.36
C PRO A 61 -19.11 -15.24 -4.78
N ALA A 62 -20.31 -14.93 -5.26
CA ALA A 62 -21.24 -15.90 -5.80
C ALA A 62 -21.24 -15.83 -7.33
N ASN A 63 -21.46 -16.97 -7.97
CA ASN A 63 -21.65 -17.02 -9.42
C ASN A 63 -22.92 -16.22 -9.79
N PRO A 64 -22.84 -15.22 -10.68
CA PRO A 64 -24.00 -14.42 -11.09
C PRO A 64 -25.20 -15.25 -11.56
N ASP A 65 -24.95 -16.38 -12.22
CA ASP A 65 -26.01 -17.28 -12.69
C ASP A 65 -26.77 -17.94 -11.53
N LEU A 66 -26.06 -18.27 -10.44
CA LEU A 66 -26.64 -18.83 -9.22
C LEU A 66 -27.46 -17.78 -8.46
N VAL A 67 -26.96 -16.54 -8.37
CA VAL A 67 -27.69 -15.43 -7.74
C VAL A 67 -28.99 -15.13 -8.50
N LYS A 68 -28.94 -15.18 -9.83
CA LYS A 68 -30.10 -14.94 -10.68
C LYS A 68 -31.17 -16.02 -10.52
N ALA A 69 -30.78 -17.29 -10.47
CA ALA A 69 -31.70 -18.39 -10.21
C ALA A 69 -32.41 -18.24 -8.86
N ILE A 70 -31.68 -17.87 -7.80
CA ILE A 70 -32.26 -17.66 -6.46
C ILE A 70 -33.26 -16.49 -6.45
N LEU A 71 -32.96 -15.39 -7.16
CA LEU A 71 -33.87 -14.23 -7.26
C LEU A 71 -35.12 -14.52 -8.10
N GLU A 72 -35.04 -15.44 -9.05
CA GLU A 72 -36.17 -15.86 -9.89
C GLU A 72 -37.06 -16.91 -9.20
N GLU A 73 -36.56 -17.58 -8.15
CA GLU A 73 -37.30 -18.61 -7.40
C GLU A 73 -38.22 -18.06 -6.30
N GLU A 74 -38.06 -16.79 -5.86
CA GLU A 74 -38.94 -16.22 -4.84
C GLU A 74 -40.03 -15.30 -5.45
N PRO A 75 -41.33 -15.64 -5.31
CA PRO A 75 -42.38 -14.66 -5.52
C PRO A 75 -42.28 -13.63 -4.39
N PHE A 76 -41.78 -12.44 -4.72
CA PHE A 76 -41.75 -11.30 -3.81
C PHE A 76 -43.12 -11.14 -3.13
N LEU A 77 -43.12 -11.11 -1.80
CA LEU A 77 -44.28 -10.83 -0.95
C LEU A 77 -45.12 -9.68 -1.53
N GLU A 78 -46.33 -10.00 -2.01
CA GLU A 78 -47.39 -9.02 -2.25
C GLU A 78 -47.75 -8.38 -0.90
N ILE A 79 -47.62 -7.05 -0.80
CA ILE A 79 -48.15 -6.24 0.32
C ILE A 79 -49.60 -5.87 0.02
#